data_AF-A0A4Q3EBL4-F1
#
_entry.id   AF-A0A4Q3EBL4-F1
#
_cell.length_a   1.000
_cell.length_b   1.000
_cell.length_c   1.000
_cell.angle_alpha   90.00
_cell.angle_beta   90.00
_cell.angle_gamma   90.00
#
_symmetry.space_group_name_H-M   'P 1'
#
loop_
_entity.id
_entity.type
_entity.pdbx_description
1 polymer ?
#
loop_
_entity_poly.entity_id
_entity_poly.type
_entity_poly.pdbx_seq_one_letter_code
_entity_poly.pdbx_strand_id
1 'polypeptide(L)'
;MVKLLLLIFLFCAFIETGFGQSVIFKIDVKNTAQTIDNFGASGAWFSEGIGKYWPAEKKERMAELLFSQAFDAAGNPLGIGLSAWRFNIGGGTAEQGDSSGISNPVKRVESFLSPNGTYNWQKQQGYLWFVKKAAAYGVKNLIAFSNTPPVQFTKNGLGFKTEKNYEANLKEDKYVAYADFLATVVQHFDLEGLHFNYISPVNEPQWDWSNQFGKMNQEGSPWH
;
A
#
# COMPACT_ATOMS: atom_id res chain seq x y z
N MET A 1 -47.33 57.44 41.67
CA MET A 1 -46.23 57.50 40.67
C MET A 1 -45.21 56.43 41.03
N VAL A 2 -44.73 55.66 40.04
CA VAL A 2 -43.68 54.61 40.09
C VAL A 2 -44.10 53.30 40.78
N LYS A 3 -44.65 52.31 40.07
CA LYS A 3 -43.97 51.15 39.41
C LYS A 3 -42.93 50.43 40.30
N LEU A 4 -43.25 49.20 40.71
CA LEU A 4 -42.28 48.11 40.58
C LEU A 4 -43.00 46.77 40.35
N LEU A 5 -42.86 46.26 39.13
CA LEU A 5 -43.27 44.93 38.69
C LEU A 5 -42.47 43.89 39.49
N LEU A 6 -43.15 42.98 40.19
CA LEU A 6 -42.53 41.76 40.70
C LEU A 6 -42.58 40.71 39.59
N LEU A 7 -41.52 40.62 38.78
CA LEU A 7 -41.34 39.53 37.83
C LEU A 7 -40.87 38.29 38.59
N ILE A 8 -41.76 37.32 38.79
CA ILE A 8 -41.38 35.99 39.28
C ILE A 8 -40.75 35.26 38.10
N PHE A 9 -39.42 35.25 38.02
CA PHE A 9 -38.69 34.35 37.13
C PHE A 9 -38.77 32.94 37.72
N LEU A 10 -39.67 32.12 37.18
CA LEU A 10 -39.66 30.67 37.42
C LEU A 10 -38.43 30.10 36.69
N PHE A 11 -37.37 29.83 37.44
CA PHE A 11 -36.21 29.10 36.92
C PHE A 11 -36.57 27.61 36.89
N CYS A 12 -37.18 27.14 35.79
CA CYS A 12 -37.30 25.71 35.54
C CYS A 12 -35.91 25.15 35.22
N ALA A 13 -35.23 24.64 36.24
CA ALA A 13 -34.08 23.79 36.04
C ALA A 13 -34.57 22.47 35.41
N PHE A 14 -34.41 22.34 34.10
CA PHE A 14 -34.47 21.03 33.44
C PHE A 14 -33.25 20.24 33.91
N ILE A 15 -33.43 19.40 34.93
CA ILE A 15 -32.47 18.35 35.24
C ILE A 15 -32.69 17.29 34.15
N GLU A 16 -31.92 17.37 33.07
CA GLU A 16 -31.76 16.22 32.18
C GLU A 16 -31.01 15.12 32.97
N THR A 17 -31.79 14.25 33.62
CA THR A 17 -31.26 12.99 34.13
C THR A 17 -31.04 12.08 32.93
N GLY A 18 -29.88 12.22 32.29
CA GLY A 18 -29.41 11.25 31.32
C GLY A 18 -29.21 9.91 32.02
N PHE A 19 -30.20 9.02 31.95
CA PHE A 19 -30.07 7.63 32.35
C PHE A 19 -29.18 6.90 31.34
N GLY A 20 -27.87 7.14 31.41
CA GLY A 20 -26.88 6.34 30.69
C GLY A 20 -26.84 4.95 31.31
N GLN A 21 -27.43 3.96 30.63
CA GLN A 21 -27.27 2.55 31.03
C GLN A 21 -25.77 2.22 31.05
N SER A 22 -25.25 1.82 32.20
CA SER A 22 -23.86 1.41 32.33
C SER A 22 -23.64 0.08 31.60
N VAL A 23 -22.71 0.07 30.65
CA VAL A 23 -22.22 -1.15 29.99
C VAL A 23 -20.93 -1.57 30.66
N ILE A 24 -20.88 -2.83 31.11
CA ILE A 24 -19.70 -3.39 31.79
C ILE A 24 -18.96 -4.30 30.81
N PHE A 25 -17.70 -3.95 30.53
CA PHE A 25 -16.78 -4.81 29.77
C PHE A 25 -15.88 -5.59 30.73
N LYS A 26 -15.73 -6.89 30.51
CA LYS A 26 -14.79 -7.76 31.24
C LYS A 26 -13.76 -8.31 30.26
N ILE A 27 -12.47 -8.07 30.54
CA ILE A 27 -11.36 -8.56 29.73
C ILE A 27 -10.81 -9.83 30.41
N ASP A 28 -10.88 -10.97 29.72
CA ASP A 28 -10.27 -12.22 30.19
C ASP A 28 -8.94 -12.45 29.47
N VAL A 29 -7.83 -12.09 30.13
CA VAL A 29 -6.48 -12.23 29.59
C VAL A 29 -5.96 -13.67 29.58
N LYS A 30 -6.68 -14.63 30.16
CA LYS A 30 -6.31 -16.06 30.11
C LYS A 30 -6.85 -16.77 28.87
N ASN A 31 -7.87 -16.20 28.23
CA ASN A 31 -8.45 -16.73 27.02
C ASN A 31 -7.88 -16.03 25.79
N THR A 32 -6.76 -16.52 25.28
CA THR A 32 -6.07 -15.96 24.11
C THR A 32 -6.76 -16.35 22.80
N ALA A 33 -6.83 -15.41 21.85
CA ALA A 33 -7.32 -15.65 20.49
C ALA A 33 -6.13 -15.75 19.49
N GLN A 34 -6.25 -15.13 18.31
CA GLN A 34 -5.19 -15.12 17.31
C GLN A 34 -3.99 -14.26 17.70
N THR A 35 -2.81 -14.60 17.16
CA THR A 35 -1.66 -13.69 17.15
C THR A 35 -1.90 -12.62 16.07
N ILE A 36 -1.63 -11.36 16.40
CA ILE A 36 -1.69 -10.26 15.45
C ILE A 36 -0.29 -10.01 14.92
N ASP A 37 -0.06 -10.33 13.65
CA ASP A 37 1.26 -10.17 13.03
C ASP A 37 1.57 -8.71 12.71
N ASN A 38 0.64 -8.02 12.03
CA ASN A 38 0.85 -6.63 11.62
C ASN A 38 -0.43 -5.88 11.26
N PHE A 39 -0.30 -4.56 11.19
CA PHE A 39 -1.17 -3.65 10.46
C PHE A 39 -0.31 -2.96 9.40
N GLY A 40 -0.78 -2.97 8.14
CA GLY A 40 0.03 -2.52 7.01
C GLY A 40 -0.74 -1.69 5.99
N ALA A 41 0.03 -1.02 5.15
CA ALA A 41 -0.46 -0.28 3.99
C ALA A 41 0.47 -0.50 2.78
N SER A 42 0.06 0.04 1.62
CA SER A 42 0.84 0.00 0.39
C SER A 42 1.02 1.42 -0.15
N GLY A 43 2.20 1.70 -0.71
CA GLY A 43 2.47 2.94 -1.44
C GLY A 43 1.90 2.96 -2.87
N ALA A 44 1.37 1.82 -3.34
CA ALA A 44 0.81 1.72 -4.68
C ALA A 44 -0.40 2.68 -4.85
N TRP A 45 -0.43 3.60 -5.82
CA TRP A 45 0.64 3.93 -6.78
C TRP A 45 1.37 5.23 -6.50
N PHE A 46 0.78 6.10 -5.69
CA PHE A 46 1.17 7.51 -5.60
C PHE A 46 2.54 7.73 -4.95
N SER A 47 3.05 6.76 -4.19
CA SER A 47 4.31 6.95 -3.46
C SER A 47 5.52 7.10 -4.38
N GLU A 48 5.44 6.67 -5.64
CA GLU A 48 6.52 6.91 -6.61
C GLU A 48 6.72 8.39 -6.89
N GLY A 49 5.64 9.08 -7.29
CA GLY A 49 5.67 10.52 -7.54
C GLY A 49 5.97 11.31 -6.27
N ILE A 50 5.43 10.88 -5.13
CA ILE A 50 5.68 11.53 -3.84
C ILE A 50 7.16 11.39 -3.44
N GLY A 51 7.69 10.16 -3.46
CA GLY A 51 9.07 9.89 -3.04
C GLY A 51 10.11 10.56 -3.94
N LYS A 52 9.86 10.63 -5.26
CA LYS A 52 10.75 11.29 -6.22
C LYS A 52 10.68 12.81 -6.15
N TYR A 53 9.48 13.40 -6.16
CA TYR A 53 9.33 14.81 -6.56
C TYR A 53 8.80 15.74 -5.47
N TRP A 54 8.20 15.23 -4.39
CA TRP A 54 7.64 16.11 -3.38
C TRP A 54 8.74 16.77 -2.52
N PRO A 55 8.50 17.99 -2.00
CA PRO A 55 9.40 18.64 -1.06
C PRO A 55 9.74 17.72 0.11
N ALA A 56 11.01 17.74 0.52
CA ALA A 56 11.53 16.85 1.57
C ALA A 56 10.68 16.89 2.84
N GLU A 57 10.37 18.09 3.35
CA GLU A 57 9.52 18.29 4.53
C GLU A 57 8.19 17.53 4.45
N LYS A 58 7.51 17.57 3.29
CA LYS A 58 6.20 16.93 3.12
C LYS A 58 6.30 15.41 3.13
N LYS A 59 7.27 14.84 2.40
CA LYS A 59 7.43 13.38 2.36
C LYS A 59 7.97 12.83 3.69
N GLU A 60 8.84 13.55 4.38
CA GLU A 60 9.31 13.19 5.74
C GLU A 60 8.17 13.18 6.76
N ARG A 61 7.31 14.22 6.76
CA ARG A 61 6.13 14.23 7.63
C ARG A 61 5.16 13.08 7.31
N MET A 62 5.03 12.70 6.04
CA MET A 62 4.23 11.54 5.65
C MET A 62 4.82 10.24 6.18
N ALA A 63 6.14 10.06 6.09
CA ALA A 63 6.82 8.90 6.66
C ALA A 63 6.64 8.82 8.19
N GLU A 64 6.75 9.95 8.90
CA GLU A 64 6.48 10.00 10.34
C GLU A 64 5.03 9.60 10.66
N LEU A 65 4.05 10.19 9.96
CA LEU A 65 2.64 9.86 10.15
C LEU A 65 2.32 8.39 9.88
N LEU A 66 2.99 7.76 8.91
CA LEU A 66 2.77 6.34 8.58
C LEU A 66 3.48 5.40 9.56
N PHE A 67 4.74 5.68 9.88
CA PHE A 67 5.64 4.68 10.47
C PHE A 67 6.05 4.97 11.91
N SER A 68 5.95 6.22 12.39
CA SER A 68 6.38 6.55 13.74
C SER A 68 5.51 5.88 14.80
N GLN A 69 6.17 5.23 15.74
CA GLN A 69 5.59 4.71 16.99
C GLN A 69 5.90 5.64 18.18
N ALA A 70 6.55 6.78 17.94
CA ALA A 70 6.90 7.72 18.98
C ALA A 70 5.69 8.58 19.39
N PHE A 71 5.81 9.18 20.56
CA PHE A 71 4.83 10.07 21.15
C PHE A 71 5.45 11.45 21.35
N ASP A 72 4.63 12.50 21.28
CA ASP A 72 5.06 13.85 21.69
C ASP A 72 5.16 13.96 23.23
N ALA A 73 5.59 15.14 23.71
CA ALA A 73 5.73 15.41 25.14
C ALA A 73 4.40 15.38 25.93
N ALA A 74 3.26 15.47 25.24
CA ALA A 74 1.92 15.37 25.82
C ALA A 74 1.36 13.94 25.76
N GLY A 75 2.09 12.98 25.18
CA GLY A 75 1.67 11.59 25.04
C GLY A 75 0.76 11.34 23.85
N ASN A 76 0.73 12.22 22.85
CA ASN A 76 0.00 11.96 21.59
C ASN A 76 0.88 11.17 20.62
N PRO A 77 0.37 10.10 19.97
CA PRO A 77 1.10 9.41 18.92
C PRO A 77 1.47 10.35 17.77
N LEU A 78 2.74 10.28 17.32
CA LEU A 78 3.20 11.07 16.17
C LEU A 78 2.72 10.51 14.83
N GLY A 79 2.35 9.22 14.79
CA GLY A 79 1.89 8.51 13.62
C GLY A 79 1.09 7.24 13.95
N ILE A 80 0.67 6.54 12.90
CA ILE A 80 -0.10 5.29 12.96
C ILE A 80 0.76 4.14 13.52
N GLY A 81 2.08 4.20 13.32
CA GLY A 81 3.00 3.16 13.78
C GLY A 81 2.84 1.85 13.02
N LEU A 82 2.60 1.90 11.70
CA LEU A 82 2.42 0.71 10.86
C LEU A 82 3.53 -0.30 11.11
N SER A 83 3.17 -1.58 11.24
CA SER A 83 4.12 -2.67 11.46
C SER A 83 4.39 -3.49 10.20
N ALA A 84 3.70 -3.16 9.10
CA ALA A 84 4.04 -3.66 7.77
C ALA A 84 3.97 -2.58 6.67
N TRP A 85 4.81 -2.72 5.66
CA TRP A 85 4.79 -1.88 4.46
C TRP A 85 4.91 -2.73 3.19
N ARG A 86 3.96 -2.57 2.26
CA ARG A 86 3.87 -3.36 1.03
C ARG A 86 4.50 -2.60 -0.14
N PHE A 87 5.47 -3.22 -0.81
CA PHE A 87 6.18 -2.71 -1.98
C PHE A 87 5.74 -3.41 -3.27
N ASN A 88 5.23 -2.65 -4.25
CA ASN A 88 4.83 -3.18 -5.56
C ASN A 88 6.06 -3.29 -6.49
N ILE A 89 6.50 -4.50 -6.80
CA ILE A 89 7.50 -4.77 -7.83
C ILE A 89 6.81 -4.67 -9.19
N GLY A 90 7.20 -3.66 -9.98
CA GLY A 90 6.50 -3.31 -11.22
C GLY A 90 6.75 -4.27 -12.38
N GLY A 91 5.73 -4.41 -13.23
CA GLY A 91 5.78 -5.23 -14.44
C GLY A 91 6.42 -4.55 -15.64
N GLY A 92 6.64 -3.23 -15.61
CA GLY A 92 7.32 -2.50 -16.68
C GLY A 92 6.37 -1.77 -17.63
N THR A 93 5.17 -1.43 -17.16
CA THR A 93 4.20 -0.66 -17.95
C THR A 93 4.55 0.82 -18.04
N ALA A 94 5.41 1.34 -17.16
CA ALA A 94 5.88 2.72 -17.25
C ALA A 94 6.75 2.94 -18.50
N GLU A 95 7.64 1.98 -18.79
CA GLU A 95 8.54 1.97 -19.95
C GLU A 95 7.77 1.88 -21.27
N GLN A 96 6.61 1.23 -21.26
CA GLN A 96 5.73 1.16 -22.43
C GLN A 96 4.97 2.47 -22.68
N GLY A 97 4.87 3.37 -21.69
CA GLY A 97 4.11 4.61 -21.83
C GLY A 97 2.67 4.36 -22.27
N ASP A 98 2.22 5.07 -23.30
CA ASP A 98 0.86 4.91 -23.85
C ASP A 98 0.65 3.55 -24.54
N SER A 99 1.73 2.91 -24.99
CA SER A 99 1.68 1.55 -25.53
C SER A 99 1.41 0.48 -24.46
N SER A 100 1.43 0.85 -23.16
CA SER A 100 1.01 -0.06 -22.08
C SER A 100 -0.47 -0.42 -22.13
N GLY A 101 -1.31 0.40 -22.79
CA GLY A 101 -2.77 0.28 -22.72
C GLY A 101 -3.38 0.69 -21.37
N ILE A 102 -2.58 1.12 -20.40
CA ILE A 102 -3.03 1.67 -19.12
C ILE A 102 -3.27 3.17 -19.28
N SER A 103 -4.53 3.56 -19.12
CA SER A 103 -5.02 4.93 -19.34
C SER A 103 -4.52 5.95 -18.32
N ASN A 104 -4.24 5.52 -17.09
CA ASN A 104 -3.76 6.42 -16.04
C ASN A 104 -2.23 6.28 -15.86
N PRO A 105 -1.44 7.31 -16.24
CA PRO A 105 0.02 7.22 -16.18
C PRO A 105 0.58 7.05 -14.76
N VAL A 106 -0.15 7.51 -13.73
CA VAL A 106 0.26 7.34 -12.31
C VAL A 106 0.25 5.86 -11.90
N LYS A 107 -0.49 5.02 -12.62
CA LYS A 107 -0.69 3.60 -12.31
C LYS A 107 0.19 2.68 -13.15
N ARG A 108 1.05 3.24 -14.00
CA ARG A 108 2.09 2.53 -14.73
C ARG A 108 3.31 2.38 -13.82
N VAL A 109 3.95 1.23 -13.82
CA VAL A 109 5.02 0.91 -12.86
C VAL A 109 6.28 0.48 -13.62
N GLU A 110 7.43 1.04 -13.24
CA GLU A 110 8.74 0.67 -13.78
C GLU A 110 9.10 -0.77 -13.37
N SER A 111 9.81 -1.51 -14.24
CA SER A 111 10.37 -2.82 -13.90
C SER A 111 11.89 -2.74 -13.76
N PHE A 112 12.43 -3.35 -12.71
CA PHE A 112 13.88 -3.50 -12.56
C PHE A 112 14.50 -4.30 -13.71
N LEU A 113 13.76 -5.23 -14.33
CA LEU A 113 14.24 -6.08 -15.41
C LEU A 113 13.99 -5.43 -16.78
N SER A 114 15.07 -5.08 -17.46
CA SER A 114 15.03 -4.56 -18.83
C SER A 114 14.81 -5.67 -19.87
N PRO A 115 14.30 -5.38 -21.08
CA PRO A 115 14.08 -6.37 -22.14
C PRO A 115 15.34 -7.13 -22.59
N ASN A 116 16.53 -6.54 -22.40
CA ASN A 116 17.81 -7.17 -22.70
C ASN A 116 18.33 -8.09 -21.57
N GLY A 117 17.53 -8.34 -20.53
CA GLY A 117 17.90 -9.17 -19.39
C GLY A 117 18.73 -8.48 -18.31
N THR A 118 19.08 -7.20 -18.47
CA THR A 118 19.84 -6.45 -17.47
C THR A 118 18.92 -5.84 -16.40
N TYR A 119 19.44 -5.74 -15.18
CA TYR A 119 18.73 -5.09 -14.07
C TYR A 119 19.15 -3.63 -13.93
N ASN A 120 18.17 -2.75 -13.72
CA ASN A 120 18.41 -1.36 -13.37
C ASN A 120 17.79 -1.04 -12.01
N TRP A 121 18.62 -1.06 -10.97
CA TRP A 121 18.26 -0.79 -9.58
C TRP A 121 17.96 0.68 -9.27
N GLN A 122 18.19 1.58 -10.24
CA GLN A 122 17.84 3.00 -10.13
C GLN A 122 16.38 3.30 -10.51
N LYS A 123 15.57 2.28 -10.79
CA LYS A 123 14.11 2.40 -11.01
C LYS A 123 13.34 2.41 -9.70
N GLN A 124 12.07 2.81 -9.75
CA GLN A 124 11.15 2.80 -8.60
C GLN A 124 11.66 3.55 -7.36
N GLN A 125 12.47 4.61 -7.55
CA GLN A 125 13.15 5.31 -6.45
C GLN A 125 12.19 5.96 -5.46
N GLY A 126 10.99 6.36 -5.89
CA GLY A 126 10.01 6.92 -4.99
C GLY A 126 9.39 5.86 -4.08
N TYR A 127 9.03 4.70 -4.63
CA TYR A 127 8.62 3.53 -3.86
C TYR A 127 9.74 3.11 -2.87
N LEU A 128 10.97 2.98 -3.36
CA LEU A 128 12.12 2.58 -2.54
C LEU A 128 12.45 3.59 -1.45
N TRP A 129 12.20 4.89 -1.67
CA TRP A 129 12.34 5.89 -0.61
C TRP A 129 11.42 5.59 0.58
N PHE A 130 10.16 5.22 0.34
CA PHE A 130 9.23 4.82 1.40
C PHE A 130 9.61 3.50 2.06
N VAL A 131 10.09 2.51 1.30
CA VAL A 131 10.61 1.24 1.85
C VAL A 131 11.79 1.50 2.80
N LYS A 132 12.75 2.33 2.38
CA LYS A 132 13.90 2.74 3.20
C LYS A 132 13.47 3.49 4.45
N LYS A 133 12.45 4.35 4.36
CA LYS A 133 11.89 5.03 5.53
C LYS A 133 11.18 4.07 6.47
N ALA A 134 10.35 3.17 5.97
CA ALA A 134 9.70 2.15 6.78
C ALA A 134 10.75 1.34 7.58
N ALA A 135 11.81 0.87 6.92
CA ALA A 135 12.91 0.17 7.58
C ALA A 135 13.60 1.04 8.66
N ALA A 136 13.89 2.31 8.35
CA ALA A 136 14.53 3.24 9.30
C ALA A 136 13.67 3.56 10.54
N TYR A 137 12.33 3.54 10.40
CA TYR A 137 11.39 3.69 11.52
C TYR A 137 11.15 2.37 12.29
N GLY A 138 11.79 1.26 11.88
CA GLY A 138 11.67 -0.03 12.56
C GLY A 138 10.43 -0.84 12.18
N VAL A 139 9.83 -0.58 11.01
CA VAL A 139 8.73 -1.40 10.48
C VAL A 139 9.23 -2.83 10.28
N LYS A 140 8.62 -3.78 11.00
CA LYS A 140 9.12 -5.16 11.10
C LYS A 140 8.91 -5.97 9.82
N ASN A 141 7.78 -5.76 9.14
CA ASN A 141 7.38 -6.56 7.99
C ASN A 141 7.39 -5.75 6.70
N LEU A 142 8.49 -5.83 5.94
CA LEU A 142 8.46 -5.45 4.54
C LEU A 142 7.89 -6.60 3.71
N ILE A 143 6.92 -6.29 2.84
CA ILE A 143 6.22 -7.27 2.02
C ILE A 143 6.38 -6.87 0.55
N ALA A 144 7.05 -7.68 -0.24
CA ALA A 144 7.09 -7.51 -1.69
C ALA A 144 5.80 -8.08 -2.29
N PHE A 145 5.20 -7.41 -3.25
CA PHE A 145 4.11 -7.95 -4.04
C PHE A 145 4.21 -7.51 -5.50
N SER A 146 3.50 -8.21 -6.38
CA SER A 146 3.39 -7.80 -7.78
C SER A 146 1.95 -7.92 -8.28
N ASN A 147 1.53 -6.95 -9.08
CA ASN A 147 0.25 -7.00 -9.77
C ASN A 147 0.34 -7.76 -11.11
N THR A 148 1.51 -7.78 -11.75
CA THR A 148 1.69 -8.42 -13.06
C THR A 148 3.15 -8.84 -13.25
N PRO A 149 3.44 -9.99 -13.91
CA PRO A 149 4.80 -10.34 -14.28
C PRO A 149 5.44 -9.27 -15.17
N PRO A 150 6.79 -9.23 -15.30
CA PRO A 150 7.45 -8.41 -16.31
C PRO A 150 6.77 -8.57 -17.68
N VAL A 151 6.44 -7.47 -18.35
CA VAL A 151 5.65 -7.48 -19.60
C VAL A 151 6.27 -8.35 -20.70
N GLN A 152 7.60 -8.52 -20.70
CA GLN A 152 8.29 -9.45 -21.61
C GLN A 152 7.97 -10.94 -21.36
N PHE A 153 7.49 -11.29 -20.17
CA PHE A 153 7.08 -12.64 -19.77
C PHE A 153 5.58 -12.89 -20.00
N THR A 154 4.78 -11.84 -20.17
CA THR A 154 3.32 -11.97 -20.31
C THR A 154 2.92 -12.48 -21.69
N LYS A 155 1.73 -13.12 -21.80
CA LYS A 155 1.25 -13.75 -23.05
C LYS A 155 1.05 -12.72 -24.17
N ASN A 156 0.60 -11.51 -23.82
CA ASN A 156 0.29 -10.44 -24.77
C ASN A 156 1.28 -9.27 -24.77
N GLY A 157 2.34 -9.33 -23.97
CA GLY A 157 3.30 -8.23 -23.86
C GLY A 157 2.79 -7.01 -23.10
N LEU A 158 1.66 -7.10 -22.39
CA LEU A 158 1.05 -6.02 -21.60
C LEU A 158 0.97 -6.41 -20.13
N GLY A 159 0.78 -5.41 -19.26
CA GLY A 159 0.58 -5.61 -17.82
C GLY A 159 -0.82 -6.08 -17.41
N PHE A 160 -1.70 -6.38 -18.38
CA PHE A 160 -3.08 -6.81 -18.18
C PHE A 160 -3.58 -7.66 -19.36
N LYS A 161 -4.74 -8.33 -19.23
CA LYS A 161 -5.33 -9.14 -20.31
C LYS A 161 -6.17 -8.29 -21.27
N THR A 162 -6.17 -8.64 -22.55
CA THR A 162 -7.15 -8.10 -23.53
C THR A 162 -8.32 -9.04 -23.78
N GLU A 163 -8.22 -10.26 -23.25
CA GLU A 163 -9.20 -11.33 -23.42
C GLU A 163 -9.73 -11.77 -22.06
N LYS A 164 -11.05 -11.90 -21.95
CA LYS A 164 -11.72 -12.38 -20.75
C LYS A 164 -11.80 -13.90 -20.73
N ASN A 165 -10.74 -14.55 -20.23
CA ASN A 165 -10.69 -16.01 -20.08
C ASN A 165 -10.25 -16.50 -18.69
N TYR A 166 -9.97 -15.59 -17.75
CA TYR A 166 -9.50 -15.88 -16.39
C TYR A 166 -8.19 -16.67 -16.29
N GLU A 167 -7.45 -16.84 -17.38
CA GLU A 167 -6.13 -17.46 -17.35
C GLU A 167 -5.04 -16.45 -16.99
N ALA A 168 -3.96 -16.95 -16.40
CA ALA A 168 -2.77 -16.16 -16.13
C ALA A 168 -2.20 -15.50 -17.40
N ASN A 169 -1.86 -14.22 -17.28
CA ASN A 169 -1.13 -13.48 -18.31
C ASN A 169 0.38 -13.73 -18.20
N LEU A 170 0.79 -14.99 -18.20
CA LEU A 170 2.18 -15.43 -18.12
C LEU A 170 2.41 -16.54 -19.13
N LYS A 171 3.46 -16.44 -19.95
CA LYS A 171 3.82 -17.52 -20.89
C LYS A 171 4.15 -18.80 -20.11
N GLU A 172 3.74 -19.95 -20.65
CA GLU A 172 3.91 -21.24 -19.97
C GLU A 172 5.37 -21.57 -19.64
N ASP A 173 6.31 -21.09 -20.46
CA ASP A 173 7.76 -21.29 -20.27
C ASP A 173 8.42 -20.22 -19.37
N LYS A 174 7.64 -19.34 -18.72
CA LYS A 174 8.16 -18.20 -17.93
C LYS A 174 7.83 -18.21 -16.45
N TYR A 175 7.21 -19.27 -15.92
CA TYR A 175 6.96 -19.39 -14.47
C TYR A 175 8.25 -19.36 -13.64
N VAL A 176 9.26 -20.13 -14.04
CA VAL A 176 10.57 -20.13 -13.36
C VAL A 176 11.23 -18.76 -13.49
N ALA A 177 11.25 -18.17 -14.69
CA ALA A 177 11.84 -16.85 -14.91
C ALA A 177 11.14 -15.74 -14.09
N TYR A 178 9.84 -15.85 -13.88
CA TYR A 178 9.09 -14.91 -13.04
C TYR A 178 9.44 -15.08 -11.56
N ALA A 179 9.51 -16.31 -11.06
CA ALA A 179 9.96 -16.59 -9.70
C ALA A 179 11.39 -16.09 -9.46
N ASP A 180 12.31 -16.35 -10.40
CA ASP A 180 13.70 -15.89 -10.35
C ASP A 180 13.78 -14.36 -10.36
N PHE A 181 12.93 -13.68 -11.15
CA PHE A 181 12.85 -12.22 -11.15
C PHE A 181 12.48 -11.67 -9.77
N LEU A 182 11.40 -12.18 -9.15
CA LEU A 182 10.99 -11.74 -7.82
C LEU A 182 12.06 -12.03 -6.77
N ALA A 183 12.66 -13.23 -6.82
CA ALA A 183 13.76 -13.62 -5.93
C ALA A 183 14.99 -12.71 -6.09
N THR A 184 15.37 -12.38 -7.32
CA THR A 184 16.51 -11.50 -7.62
C THR A 184 16.27 -10.10 -7.08
N VAL A 185 15.07 -9.56 -7.23
CA VAL A 185 14.72 -8.22 -6.70
C VAL A 185 14.80 -8.20 -5.18
N VAL A 186 14.20 -9.17 -4.48
CA VAL A 186 14.26 -9.17 -3.01
C VAL A 186 15.68 -9.44 -2.49
N GLN A 187 16.44 -10.33 -3.15
CA GLN A 187 17.82 -10.64 -2.76
C GLN A 187 18.73 -9.41 -2.92
N HIS A 188 18.55 -8.63 -4.00
CA HIS A 188 19.31 -7.40 -4.18
C HIS A 188 19.09 -6.42 -3.02
N PHE A 189 17.83 -6.19 -2.64
CA PHE A 189 17.50 -5.25 -1.58
C PHE A 189 17.78 -5.78 -0.17
N ASP A 190 17.77 -7.10 0.01
CA ASP A 190 18.24 -7.74 1.24
C ASP A 190 19.72 -7.40 1.51
N LEU A 191 20.57 -7.42 0.48
CA LEU A 191 21.97 -7.00 0.57
C LEU A 191 22.13 -5.49 0.87
N GLU A 192 21.12 -4.67 0.58
CA GLU A 192 21.07 -3.25 0.99
C GLU A 192 20.48 -3.04 2.41
N GLY A 193 20.17 -4.11 3.13
CA GLY A 193 19.58 -4.06 4.47
C GLY A 193 18.06 -3.87 4.49
N LEU A 194 17.37 -4.06 3.37
CA LEU A 194 15.91 -4.04 3.26
C LEU A 194 15.37 -5.48 3.22
N HIS A 195 15.21 -6.08 4.39
CA HIS A 195 14.77 -7.47 4.51
C HIS A 195 13.25 -7.60 4.26
N PHE A 196 12.88 -8.29 3.19
CA PHE A 196 11.49 -8.62 2.87
C PHE A 196 11.12 -9.98 3.46
N ASN A 197 10.20 -9.99 4.43
CA ASN A 197 9.73 -11.23 5.09
C ASN A 197 8.76 -12.03 4.21
N TYR A 198 8.15 -11.39 3.21
CA TYR A 198 7.10 -11.99 2.39
C TYR A 198 7.19 -11.55 0.93
N ILE A 199 6.80 -12.46 0.02
CA ILE A 199 6.56 -12.19 -1.39
C ILE A 199 5.13 -12.64 -1.72
N SER A 200 4.31 -11.73 -2.25
CA SER A 200 2.97 -12.02 -2.80
C SER A 200 3.03 -11.91 -4.32
N PRO A 201 3.27 -13.02 -5.06
CA PRO A 201 3.55 -12.99 -6.50
C PRO A 201 2.33 -12.67 -7.37
N VAL A 202 1.12 -12.69 -6.81
CA VAL A 202 -0.13 -12.49 -7.53
C VAL A 202 -1.07 -11.64 -6.69
N ASN A 203 -1.75 -10.69 -7.31
CA ASN A 203 -2.76 -9.85 -6.67
C ASN A 203 -4.16 -10.17 -7.22
N GLU A 204 -5.12 -10.44 -6.33
CA GLU A 204 -6.54 -10.69 -6.67
C GLU A 204 -6.71 -11.62 -7.88
N PRO A 205 -6.21 -12.88 -7.79
CA PRO A 205 -6.20 -13.83 -8.91
C PRO A 205 -7.59 -14.13 -9.48
N GLN A 206 -8.64 -13.94 -8.66
CA GLN A 206 -10.03 -14.15 -9.02
C GLN A 206 -10.64 -13.04 -9.88
N TRP A 207 -9.97 -11.89 -9.99
CA TRP A 207 -10.55 -10.71 -10.63
C TRP A 207 -10.42 -10.72 -12.15
N ASP A 208 -11.40 -10.14 -12.82
CA ASP A 208 -11.36 -9.95 -14.27
C ASP A 208 -10.39 -8.81 -14.60
N TRP A 209 -9.12 -9.18 -14.77
CA TRP A 209 -8.05 -8.28 -15.19
C TRP A 209 -7.99 -8.09 -16.72
N SER A 210 -9.11 -8.30 -17.42
CA SER A 210 -9.21 -8.03 -18.85
C SER A 210 -9.90 -6.70 -19.16
N ASN A 211 -9.42 -5.99 -20.18
CA ASN A 211 -10.08 -4.79 -20.69
C ASN A 211 -9.69 -4.51 -22.15
N GLN A 212 -10.40 -3.59 -22.80
CA GLN A 212 -9.98 -3.04 -24.09
C GLN A 212 -8.65 -2.30 -23.95
N PHE A 213 -7.79 -2.42 -24.96
CA PHE A 213 -6.54 -1.67 -25.02
C PHE A 213 -6.78 -0.16 -24.89
N GLY A 214 -5.99 0.51 -24.05
CA GLY A 214 -6.14 1.94 -23.76
C GLY A 214 -7.27 2.28 -22.77
N LYS A 215 -8.04 1.29 -22.31
CA LYS A 215 -9.09 1.46 -21.29
C LYS A 215 -8.74 0.85 -19.95
N MET A 216 -7.65 0.07 -19.86
CA MET A 216 -7.24 -0.49 -18.58
C MET A 216 -6.80 0.62 -17.61
N ASN A 217 -7.10 0.41 -16.34
CA ASN A 217 -6.78 1.37 -15.28
C ASN A 217 -5.46 1.02 -14.57
N GLN A 218 -5.07 -0.25 -14.50
CA GLN A 218 -3.91 -0.71 -13.74
C GLN A 218 -3.32 -2.03 -14.27
N GLU A 219 -2.10 -2.35 -13.82
CA GLU A 219 -1.52 -3.69 -13.93
C GLU A 219 -2.37 -4.72 -13.16
N GLY A 220 -2.46 -5.94 -13.69
CA GLY A 220 -3.19 -7.06 -13.07
C GLY A 220 -3.14 -8.33 -13.93
N SER A 221 -3.26 -9.49 -13.30
CA SER A 221 -3.40 -10.77 -14.01
C SER A 221 -4.32 -11.69 -13.23
N PRO A 222 -5.29 -12.37 -13.87
CA PRO A 222 -5.97 -13.49 -13.23
C PRO A 222 -4.98 -14.61 -12.95
N TRP A 223 -5.35 -15.59 -12.12
CA TRP A 223 -4.49 -16.75 -11.85
C TRP A 223 -5.34 -17.97 -11.46
N HIS A 224 -5.67 -18.79 -12.46
CA HIS A 224 -6.46 -20.01 -12.36
C HIS A 224 -5.76 -21.16 -13.08
#